data_AF-A0A957BNZ9-F1
#
_entry.id   AF-A0A957BNZ9-F1
#
_cell.length_a   1.000
_cell.length_b   1.000
_cell.length_c   1.000
_cell.angle_alpha   90.00
_cell.angle_beta   90.00
_cell.angle_gamma   90.00
#
_symmetry.space_group_name_H-M   'P 1'
#
loop_
_entity.id
_entity.type
_entity.pdbx_description
1 polymer ?
#
loop_
_entity_poly.entity_id
_entity_poly.type
_entity_poly.pdbx_seq_one_letter_code
_entity_poly.pdbx_strand_id
1 'polypeptide(L)'
;MTEQLVKESTQPVKPITQRPKKRGGLGCWITGITTLIVAAGLVAVGLLLPPFNLASRFFGPQYAMLDSNNNAAGLNSLAVIAEPDDVGQEFGVLLSEVPMEQFAAGSSDAGAWVSMAAATTPPNHALQSSVYSIDTTGTAPEAINLSIRIPSGVANADLLDLYAYDDQTDTWQFIPARPLGDSMYASVSELPQRVALFQAAPPSQPRVLVAVDVTQTLPDSVASLANIVAPGGLQPTLDGNLTGSLAPGFDLNAGYLVMPVIRNFIDPRALDTQTVVGILNNRAAIQAHANAVASLAASSYDGVIIDYRDVPAEQRDNFTQFMRELHNRLANTGSQLGVIVPAAQNIDGAWETGAYDWRALGEVVDFMTIQFGPDPSAFVPGETRFADALLRWAVGEVSRDKLLIGLSSLSTRQIGSDFTPIGYDE
;
A
#
# COMPACT_ATOMS: atom_id res chain seq x y z
N MET A 1 -1.14 -130.25 12.58
CA MET A 1 -0.46 -129.80 11.33
C MET A 1 -1.07 -128.45 10.98
N THR A 2 -0.24 -127.48 10.61
CA THR A 2 -0.45 -126.02 10.80
C THR A 2 -1.82 -125.46 10.38
N GLU A 3 -2.45 -124.66 11.27
CA GLU A 3 -3.69 -123.91 11.00
C GLU A 3 -3.43 -122.67 10.11
N GLN A 4 -4.45 -122.27 9.32
CA GLN A 4 -4.65 -120.87 8.96
C GLN A 4 -6.13 -120.56 8.67
N LEU A 5 -6.64 -119.48 9.28
CA LEU A 5 -8.02 -119.00 9.15
C LEU A 5 -8.25 -118.14 7.90
N VAL A 6 -9.41 -118.28 7.24
CA VAL A 6 -10.05 -117.17 6.49
C VAL A 6 -11.59 -117.18 6.61
N LYS A 7 -12.08 -116.18 7.35
CA LYS A 7 -13.28 -115.30 7.19
C LYS A 7 -14.61 -115.81 6.57
N GLU A 8 -15.68 -115.37 7.23
CA GLU A 8 -17.09 -115.64 6.97
C GLU A 8 -17.82 -114.54 6.16
N SER A 9 -18.94 -114.91 5.53
CA SER A 9 -19.73 -114.10 4.58
C SER A 9 -21.19 -114.66 4.49
N THR A 10 -22.27 -113.90 4.22
CA THR A 10 -22.38 -112.51 3.71
C THR A 10 -23.80 -111.95 3.97
N GLN A 11 -23.91 -110.65 4.36
CA GLN A 11 -24.97 -109.66 4.02
C GLN A 11 -26.49 -109.97 4.21
N PRO A 12 -27.35 -108.98 4.60
CA PRO A 12 -27.75 -107.89 3.69
C PRO A 12 -27.98 -106.46 4.25
N VAL A 13 -27.67 -105.48 3.38
CA VAL A 13 -28.28 -104.14 3.10
C VAL A 13 -28.77 -103.21 4.24
N LYS A 14 -28.31 -101.94 4.20
CA LYS A 14 -28.96 -100.75 4.81
C LYS A 14 -28.94 -99.54 3.85
N PRO A 15 -29.86 -98.55 3.99
CA PRO A 15 -30.15 -97.56 2.95
C PRO A 15 -29.18 -96.37 2.87
N ILE A 16 -29.18 -95.72 1.70
CA ILE A 16 -28.33 -94.58 1.32
C ILE A 16 -28.69 -93.33 2.13
N THR A 17 -27.69 -92.69 2.73
CA THR A 17 -27.76 -91.28 3.16
C THR A 17 -26.53 -90.53 2.65
N GLN A 18 -26.69 -89.74 1.59
CA GLN A 18 -25.64 -88.81 1.15
C GLN A 18 -25.54 -87.65 2.13
N ARG A 19 -24.44 -87.57 2.89
CA ARG A 19 -24.09 -86.37 3.66
C ARG A 19 -23.37 -85.36 2.74
N PRO A 20 -23.78 -84.08 2.71
CA PRO A 20 -23.04 -83.06 1.98
C PRO A 20 -21.69 -82.79 2.65
N LYS A 21 -20.63 -82.64 1.85
CA LYS A 21 -19.31 -82.18 2.33
C LYS A 21 -19.44 -80.74 2.86
N LYS A 22 -19.41 -80.54 4.18
CA LYS A 22 -19.10 -79.23 4.76
C LYS A 22 -17.66 -78.84 4.39
N ARG A 23 -17.50 -77.97 3.39
CA ARG A 23 -16.26 -77.18 3.24
C ARG A 23 -16.19 -76.19 4.39
N GLY A 24 -15.13 -76.24 5.19
CA GLY A 24 -14.89 -75.28 6.27
C GLY A 24 -14.61 -73.89 5.70
N GLY A 25 -15.49 -72.93 5.98
CA GLY A 25 -15.38 -71.57 5.48
C GLY A 25 -14.40 -70.71 6.29
N LEU A 26 -13.09 -70.88 6.10
CA LEU A 26 -12.09 -69.92 6.61
C LEU A 26 -12.07 -68.59 5.81
N GLY A 27 -12.62 -68.58 4.58
CA GLY A 27 -12.52 -67.41 3.70
C GLY A 27 -13.25 -66.16 4.20
N CYS A 28 -14.36 -66.32 4.94
CA CYS A 28 -15.24 -65.19 5.29
C CYS A 28 -14.62 -64.22 6.30
N TRP A 29 -13.75 -64.71 7.19
CA TRP A 29 -13.12 -63.88 8.21
C TRP A 29 -11.95 -63.06 7.65
N ILE A 30 -11.17 -63.65 6.75
CA ILE A 30 -10.11 -62.96 6.00
C ILE A 30 -10.73 -61.83 5.16
N THR A 31 -11.78 -62.11 4.39
CA THR A 31 -12.46 -61.07 3.59
C THR A 31 -13.04 -59.95 4.47
N GLY A 32 -13.58 -60.26 5.65
CA GLY A 32 -14.07 -59.26 6.60
C GLY A 32 -12.97 -58.32 7.10
N ILE A 33 -11.82 -58.88 7.49
CA ILE A 33 -10.65 -58.12 7.93
C ILE A 33 -10.08 -57.26 6.77
N THR A 34 -9.93 -57.83 5.57
CA THR A 34 -9.45 -57.06 4.40
C THR A 34 -10.41 -55.91 4.05
N THR A 35 -11.72 -56.12 4.12
CA THR A 35 -12.71 -55.07 3.86
C THR A 35 -12.62 -53.96 4.89
N LEU A 36 -12.46 -54.29 6.18
CA LEU A 36 -12.27 -53.30 7.25
C LEU A 36 -10.98 -52.49 7.08
N ILE A 37 -9.87 -53.12 6.71
CA ILE A 37 -8.59 -52.43 6.46
C ILE A 37 -8.70 -51.49 5.26
N VAL A 38 -9.33 -51.94 4.15
CA VAL A 38 -9.56 -51.11 2.97
C VAL A 38 -10.52 -49.95 3.28
N ALA A 39 -11.60 -50.19 4.04
CA ALA A 39 -12.52 -49.13 4.46
C ALA A 39 -11.83 -48.09 5.37
N ALA A 40 -11.04 -48.52 6.34
CA ALA A 40 -10.26 -47.63 7.20
C ALA A 40 -9.21 -46.84 6.39
N GLY A 41 -8.56 -47.48 5.42
CA GLY A 41 -7.63 -46.82 4.49
C GLY A 41 -8.33 -45.77 3.62
N LEU A 42 -9.51 -46.07 3.07
CA LEU A 42 -10.31 -45.12 2.29
C LEU A 42 -10.83 -43.96 3.14
N VAL A 43 -11.19 -44.19 4.41
CA VAL A 43 -11.54 -43.10 5.35
C VAL A 43 -10.31 -42.24 5.65
N ALA A 44 -9.15 -42.84 5.93
CA ALA A 44 -7.91 -42.08 6.16
C ALA A 44 -7.50 -41.25 4.93
N VAL A 45 -7.59 -41.80 3.72
CA VAL A 45 -7.36 -41.07 2.47
C VAL A 45 -8.42 -39.98 2.27
N GLY A 46 -9.70 -40.25 2.52
CA GLY A 46 -10.77 -39.24 2.42
C GLY A 46 -10.63 -38.08 3.42
N LEU A 47 -10.04 -38.33 4.59
CA LEU A 47 -9.69 -37.32 5.58
C LEU A 47 -8.45 -36.49 5.19
N LEU A 48 -7.54 -37.06 4.40
CA LEU A 48 -6.37 -36.37 3.85
C LEU A 48 -6.67 -35.55 2.58
N LEU A 49 -7.81 -35.82 1.92
CA LEU A 49 -8.27 -35.12 0.74
C LEU A 49 -9.24 -33.95 1.10
N PRO A 50 -9.52 -33.05 0.14
CA PRO A 50 -10.52 -32.00 0.34
C PRO A 50 -11.91 -32.59 0.62
N PRO A 51 -12.72 -32.00 1.53
CA PRO A 51 -12.49 -30.71 2.20
C PRO A 51 -11.67 -30.79 3.51
N PHE A 52 -11.27 -31.98 3.96
CA PHE A 52 -10.77 -32.17 5.34
C PHE A 52 -9.27 -31.88 5.51
N ASN A 53 -8.44 -32.22 4.51
CA ASN A 53 -7.00 -31.92 4.44
C ASN A 53 -6.23 -32.12 5.77
N LEU A 54 -6.49 -33.22 6.50
CA LEU A 54 -6.00 -33.39 7.87
C LEU A 54 -4.48 -33.36 8.03
N ALA A 55 -3.70 -33.65 6.98
CA ALA A 55 -2.24 -33.50 7.01
C ALA A 55 -1.80 -32.04 7.16
N SER A 56 -2.41 -31.09 6.44
CA SER A 56 -2.05 -29.67 6.60
C SER A 56 -2.53 -29.11 7.93
N ARG A 57 -3.62 -29.64 8.50
CA ARG A 57 -4.08 -29.27 9.85
C ARG A 57 -3.18 -29.79 10.99
N PHE A 58 -2.45 -30.89 10.79
CA PHE A 58 -1.53 -31.44 11.79
C PHE A 58 -0.05 -31.08 11.58
N PHE A 59 0.37 -30.81 10.35
CA PHE A 59 1.78 -30.59 9.98
C PHE A 59 2.03 -29.31 9.17
N GLY A 60 0.99 -28.51 8.91
CA GLY A 60 1.12 -27.21 8.25
C GLY A 60 1.42 -26.05 9.21
N PRO A 61 1.58 -24.83 8.67
CA PRO A 61 1.76 -23.62 9.46
C PRO A 61 0.66 -23.41 10.51
N GLN A 62 1.07 -23.03 11.73
CA GLN A 62 0.16 -22.77 12.85
C GLN A 62 -0.19 -21.28 12.92
N TYR A 63 -1.32 -20.91 12.31
CA TYR A 63 -1.86 -19.56 12.39
C TYR A 63 -2.47 -19.29 13.78
N ALA A 64 -2.22 -18.10 14.32
CA ALA A 64 -2.99 -17.54 15.42
C ALA A 64 -4.34 -17.10 14.87
N MET A 65 -5.38 -17.89 15.11
CA MET A 65 -6.76 -17.58 14.71
C MET A 65 -7.28 -16.42 15.57
N LEU A 66 -7.80 -15.37 14.94
CA LEU A 66 -8.32 -14.21 15.63
C LEU A 66 -9.83 -14.36 15.88
N ASP A 67 -10.28 -13.93 17.06
CA ASP A 67 -11.69 -13.85 17.45
C ASP A 67 -11.97 -12.57 18.25
N SER A 68 -13.23 -12.24 18.52
CA SER A 68 -13.61 -10.99 19.20
C SER A 68 -13.05 -10.83 20.63
N ASN A 69 -12.53 -11.89 21.25
CA ASN A 69 -11.86 -11.88 22.55
C ASN A 69 -10.33 -11.97 22.42
N ASN A 70 -9.83 -12.54 21.32
CA ASN A 70 -8.41 -12.71 20.99
C ASN A 70 -8.14 -12.08 19.62
N ASN A 71 -8.36 -10.77 19.51
CA ASN A 71 -8.36 -10.02 18.26
C ASN A 71 -6.95 -9.62 17.77
N ALA A 72 -5.88 -10.17 18.35
CA ALA A 72 -4.51 -9.80 18.02
C ALA A 72 -3.54 -10.99 17.99
N ALA A 73 -2.60 -10.95 17.05
CA ALA A 73 -1.42 -11.82 16.97
C ALA A 73 -0.15 -10.96 17.09
N GLY A 74 0.89 -11.45 17.78
CA GLY A 74 2.11 -10.67 18.00
C GLY A 74 3.38 -11.50 17.99
N LEU A 75 4.47 -10.89 17.53
CA LEU A 75 5.82 -11.44 17.48
C LEU A 75 6.82 -10.33 17.83
N ASN A 76 7.50 -10.47 18.97
CA ASN A 76 8.50 -9.53 19.49
C ASN A 76 7.99 -8.08 19.61
N SER A 77 8.25 -7.26 18.59
CA SER A 77 7.86 -5.85 18.53
C SER A 77 6.66 -5.59 17.62
N LEU A 78 6.29 -6.52 16.73
CA LEU A 78 5.12 -6.41 15.86
C LEU A 78 3.88 -7.01 16.54
N ALA A 79 2.75 -6.31 16.42
CA ALA A 79 1.41 -6.84 16.61
C ALA A 79 0.53 -6.53 15.39
N VAL A 80 -0.28 -7.51 15.00
CA VAL A 80 -1.37 -7.42 14.02
C VAL A 80 -2.68 -7.51 14.80
N ILE A 81 -3.54 -6.50 14.69
CA ILE A 81 -4.71 -6.31 15.55
C ILE A 81 -5.92 -6.04 14.64
N ALA A 82 -6.95 -6.88 14.74
CA ALA A 82 -8.25 -6.65 14.12
C ALA A 82 -9.18 -5.91 15.10
N GLU A 83 -10.23 -5.24 14.61
CA GLU A 83 -11.24 -4.66 15.51
C GLU A 83 -12.11 -5.76 16.12
N PRO A 84 -12.47 -5.73 17.42
CA PRO A 84 -13.26 -6.81 18.05
C PRO A 84 -14.61 -7.09 17.38
N ASP A 85 -15.21 -6.06 16.77
CA ASP A 85 -16.50 -6.13 16.08
C ASP A 85 -16.37 -6.54 14.59
N ASP A 86 -15.16 -6.48 14.00
CA ASP A 86 -14.83 -7.03 12.68
C ASP A 86 -13.45 -7.70 12.71
N VAL A 87 -13.47 -9.02 12.96
CA VAL A 87 -12.28 -9.89 13.00
C VAL A 87 -12.11 -10.74 11.73
N GLY A 88 -12.99 -10.60 10.73
CA GLY A 88 -13.03 -11.46 9.54
C GLY A 88 -13.65 -12.85 9.79
N GLN A 89 -13.49 -13.77 8.83
CA GLN A 89 -14.06 -15.13 8.87
C GLN A 89 -12.99 -16.20 8.80
N GLU A 90 -12.88 -17.03 9.84
CA GLU A 90 -11.77 -17.98 10.02
C GLU A 90 -10.40 -17.31 9.81
N PHE A 91 -10.30 -16.03 10.17
CA PHE A 91 -9.10 -15.24 9.94
C PHE A 91 -8.00 -15.67 10.89
N GLY A 92 -6.80 -15.90 10.35
CA GLY A 92 -5.64 -16.29 11.14
C GLY A 92 -4.37 -15.69 10.61
N VAL A 93 -3.44 -15.36 11.51
CA VAL A 93 -2.18 -14.70 11.21
C VAL A 93 -1.02 -15.56 11.68
N LEU A 94 -0.03 -15.77 10.82
CA LEU A 94 1.26 -16.36 11.16
C LEU A 94 2.33 -15.28 10.98
N LEU A 95 3.16 -15.10 11.99
CA LEU A 95 4.24 -14.11 12.00
C LEU A 95 5.59 -14.81 12.01
N SER A 96 6.54 -14.27 11.24
CA SER A 96 7.97 -14.58 11.34
C SER A 96 8.79 -13.30 11.16
N GLU A 97 10.09 -13.34 11.46
CA GLU A 97 10.97 -12.18 11.30
C GLU A 97 12.36 -12.57 10.76
N VAL A 98 12.96 -11.66 10.00
CA VAL A 98 14.39 -11.68 9.65
C VAL A 98 15.08 -10.57 10.46
N PRO A 99 16.01 -10.90 11.36
CA PRO A 99 16.76 -9.91 12.13
C PRO A 99 17.56 -8.96 11.22
N MET A 100 17.69 -7.70 11.64
CA MET A 100 18.37 -6.63 10.88
C MET A 100 19.75 -7.04 10.34
N GLU A 101 20.57 -7.71 11.14
CA GLU A 101 21.90 -8.16 10.74
C GLU A 101 21.88 -9.18 9.60
N GLN A 102 20.90 -10.10 9.60
CA GLN A 102 20.74 -11.11 8.55
C GLN A 102 20.16 -10.51 7.27
N PHE A 103 19.22 -9.56 7.42
CA PHE A 103 18.66 -8.80 6.32
C PHE A 103 19.73 -7.93 5.63
N ALA A 104 20.50 -7.17 6.39
CA ALA A 104 21.59 -6.33 5.88
C ALA A 104 22.73 -7.14 5.24
N ALA A 105 22.91 -8.40 5.64
CA ALA A 105 23.83 -9.34 4.99
C ALA A 105 23.30 -9.91 3.66
N GLY A 106 22.03 -9.66 3.30
CA GLY A 106 21.39 -10.20 2.10
C GLY A 106 21.28 -11.73 2.08
N SER A 107 21.26 -12.37 3.25
CA SER A 107 21.43 -13.82 3.37
C SER A 107 20.22 -14.60 2.81
N SER A 108 20.45 -15.39 1.77
CA SER A 108 19.44 -16.30 1.19
C SER A 108 18.94 -17.35 2.18
N ASP A 109 19.73 -17.67 3.22
CA ASP A 109 19.37 -18.64 4.25
C ASP A 109 18.23 -18.14 5.15
N ALA A 110 18.02 -16.82 5.21
CA ALA A 110 16.87 -16.18 5.88
C ALA A 110 15.64 -16.05 4.96
N GLY A 111 15.76 -16.39 3.67
CA GLY A 111 14.70 -16.33 2.68
C GLY A 111 15.21 -15.87 1.32
N ALA A 112 14.72 -16.48 0.23
CA ALA A 112 15.16 -16.15 -1.13
C ALA A 112 14.96 -14.66 -1.49
N TRP A 113 13.89 -14.06 -0.97
CA TRP A 113 13.51 -12.66 -1.15
C TRP A 113 14.48 -11.66 -0.48
N VAL A 114 15.19 -12.08 0.59
CA VAL A 114 15.96 -11.17 1.46
C VAL A 114 17.03 -10.42 0.67
N SER A 115 17.70 -11.12 -0.26
CA SER A 115 18.75 -10.53 -1.10
C SER A 115 18.24 -9.40 -2.00
N MET A 116 17.03 -9.53 -2.57
CA MET A 116 16.44 -8.50 -3.42
C MET A 116 15.89 -7.34 -2.57
N ALA A 117 15.11 -7.65 -1.53
CA ALA A 117 14.56 -6.64 -0.64
C ALA A 117 15.63 -5.77 0.04
N ALA A 118 16.79 -6.35 0.39
CA ALA A 118 17.92 -5.58 0.89
C ALA A 118 18.50 -4.64 -0.17
N ALA A 119 18.63 -5.12 -1.42
CA ALA A 119 19.17 -4.35 -2.55
C ALA A 119 18.23 -3.23 -3.03
N THR A 120 16.92 -3.35 -2.83
CA THR A 120 15.91 -2.35 -3.24
C THR A 120 15.40 -1.48 -2.08
N THR A 121 16.05 -1.52 -0.91
CA THR A 121 15.80 -0.60 0.22
C THR A 121 15.66 0.86 -0.27
N PRO A 122 14.66 1.64 0.18
CA PRO A 122 14.47 3.01 -0.29
C PRO A 122 15.72 3.88 -0.12
N PRO A 123 16.03 4.77 -1.09
CA PRO A 123 17.18 5.65 -0.98
C PRO A 123 17.03 6.58 0.23
N ASN A 124 18.15 6.90 0.88
CA ASN A 124 18.19 7.70 2.11
C ASN A 124 17.42 7.10 3.31
N HIS A 125 17.06 5.81 3.29
CA HIS A 125 16.37 5.15 4.40
C HIS A 125 17.23 4.05 5.02
N ALA A 126 17.34 4.05 6.36
CA ALA A 126 18.12 3.09 7.12
C ALA A 126 17.20 2.21 7.99
N LEU A 127 17.20 0.90 7.76
CA LEU A 127 16.40 -0.07 8.52
C LEU A 127 16.60 0.08 10.04
N GLN A 128 15.51 0.07 10.81
CA GLN A 128 15.53 0.19 12.29
C GLN A 128 14.88 -1.00 13.02
N SER A 129 14.10 -1.85 12.34
CA SER A 129 13.48 -3.05 12.93
C SER A 129 13.91 -4.32 12.20
N SER A 130 13.64 -5.49 12.80
CA SER A 130 13.53 -6.73 12.00
C SER A 130 12.58 -6.52 10.82
N VAL A 131 12.77 -7.25 9.73
CA VAL A 131 11.77 -7.34 8.66
C VAL A 131 10.81 -8.47 9.01
N TYR A 132 9.57 -8.11 9.33
CA TYR A 132 8.53 -9.07 9.68
C TYR A 132 7.87 -9.61 8.42
N SER A 133 7.55 -10.91 8.40
CA SER A 133 6.67 -11.51 7.40
C SER A 133 5.33 -11.89 8.05
N ILE A 134 4.24 -11.62 7.34
CA ILE A 134 2.86 -11.77 7.78
C ILE A 134 2.14 -12.68 6.76
N ASP A 135 1.96 -13.95 7.12
CA ASP A 135 1.15 -14.89 6.36
C ASP A 135 -0.28 -14.93 6.94
N THR A 136 -1.29 -15.02 6.09
CA THR A 136 -2.70 -15.03 6.50
C THR A 136 -3.46 -16.28 6.01
N THR A 137 -4.58 -16.57 6.67
CA THR A 137 -5.58 -17.57 6.26
C THR A 137 -7.00 -17.04 6.53
N GLY A 138 -8.00 -17.62 5.86
CA GLY A 138 -9.40 -17.20 5.98
C GLY A 138 -9.71 -15.92 5.19
N THR A 139 -10.76 -15.21 5.61
CA THR A 139 -11.15 -13.91 5.07
C THR A 139 -10.78 -12.83 6.07
N ALA A 140 -9.94 -11.88 5.66
CA ALA A 140 -9.57 -10.71 6.46
C ALA A 140 -10.78 -9.77 6.74
N PRO A 141 -10.77 -9.01 7.86
CA PRO A 141 -11.69 -7.89 8.09
C PRO A 141 -11.44 -6.70 7.15
N GLU A 142 -12.32 -5.70 7.15
CA GLU A 142 -12.23 -4.50 6.30
C GLU A 142 -11.05 -3.59 6.66
N ALA A 143 -10.61 -3.60 7.92
CA ALA A 143 -9.48 -2.84 8.41
C ALA A 143 -8.65 -3.64 9.42
N ILE A 144 -7.33 -3.55 9.30
CA ILE A 144 -6.36 -4.23 10.17
C ILE A 144 -5.34 -3.21 10.65
N ASN A 145 -5.08 -3.23 11.96
CA ASN A 145 -4.14 -2.33 12.60
C ASN A 145 -2.79 -3.03 12.79
N LEU A 146 -1.73 -2.37 12.36
CA LEU A 146 -0.33 -2.77 12.58
C LEU A 146 0.26 -1.89 13.68
N SER A 147 0.88 -2.50 14.67
CA SER A 147 1.65 -1.80 15.70
C SER A 147 3.06 -2.38 15.77
N ILE A 148 4.08 -1.54 15.57
CA ILE A 148 5.49 -1.93 15.70
C ILE A 148 6.13 -1.06 16.78
N ARG A 149 6.60 -1.67 17.88
CA ARG A 149 7.32 -0.94 18.94
C ARG A 149 8.55 -0.23 18.37
N ILE A 150 8.67 1.06 18.68
CA ILE A 150 9.79 1.91 18.32
C ILE A 150 11.06 1.39 19.02
N PRO A 151 12.15 1.12 18.27
CA PRO A 151 13.41 0.68 18.86
C PRO A 151 14.00 1.75 19.80
N SER A 152 14.51 1.34 20.95
CA SER A 152 15.03 2.25 21.98
C SER A 152 16.27 3.08 21.58
N GLY A 153 16.91 2.75 20.45
CA GLY A 153 17.99 3.54 19.85
C GLY A 153 17.51 4.73 19.00
N VAL A 154 16.21 4.81 18.66
CA VAL A 154 15.67 5.88 17.83
C VAL A 154 15.40 7.11 18.69
N ALA A 155 16.17 8.18 18.47
CA ALA A 155 16.06 9.43 19.23
C ALA A 155 14.87 10.31 18.83
N ASN A 156 14.36 10.18 17.59
CA ASN A 156 13.20 10.93 17.11
C ASN A 156 12.30 10.03 16.24
N ALA A 157 11.07 9.80 16.71
CA ALA A 157 10.08 9.00 15.99
C ALA A 157 9.52 9.70 14.73
N ASP A 158 9.61 11.03 14.62
CA ASP A 158 9.21 11.80 13.42
C ASP A 158 10.06 11.45 12.18
N LEU A 159 11.21 10.78 12.39
CA LEU A 159 12.09 10.30 11.32
C LEU A 159 11.80 8.83 10.92
N LEU A 160 10.86 8.16 11.57
CA LEU A 160 10.47 6.79 11.23
C LEU A 160 9.32 6.76 10.23
N ASP A 161 9.50 5.95 9.20
CA ASP A 161 8.46 5.57 8.24
C ASP A 161 8.26 4.06 8.29
N LEU A 162 7.03 3.61 8.06
CA LEU A 162 6.69 2.21 7.86
C LEU A 162 6.70 1.91 6.36
N TYR A 163 7.40 0.86 5.95
CA TYR A 163 7.36 0.36 4.57
C TYR A 163 6.96 -1.11 4.53
N ALA A 164 6.17 -1.47 3.52
CA ALA A 164 5.93 -2.84 3.09
C ALA A 164 6.85 -3.23 1.93
N TYR A 165 7.20 -4.50 1.82
CA TYR A 165 7.87 -5.03 0.62
C TYR A 165 6.87 -5.82 -0.24
N ASP A 166 6.84 -5.53 -1.53
CA ASP A 166 5.99 -6.18 -2.52
C ASP A 166 6.81 -7.15 -3.41
N ASP A 167 6.58 -8.44 -3.21
CA ASP A 167 7.21 -9.56 -3.93
C ASP A 167 6.92 -9.60 -5.43
N GLN A 168 5.89 -8.89 -5.90
CA GLN A 168 5.54 -8.88 -7.34
C GLN A 168 6.29 -7.80 -8.11
N THR A 169 6.67 -6.72 -7.44
CA THR A 169 7.37 -5.57 -8.04
C THR A 169 8.82 -5.43 -7.58
N ASP A 170 9.25 -6.23 -6.59
CA ASP A 170 10.53 -6.11 -5.88
C ASP A 170 10.76 -4.73 -5.23
N THR A 171 9.68 -4.01 -4.89
CA THR A 171 9.74 -2.64 -4.35
C THR A 171 9.30 -2.53 -2.90
N TRP A 172 9.84 -1.54 -2.20
CA TRP A 172 9.34 -1.10 -0.91
C TRP A 172 8.32 0.04 -1.10
N GLN A 173 7.13 -0.13 -0.53
CA GLN A 173 6.01 0.79 -0.63
C GLN A 173 5.73 1.40 0.75
N PHE A 174 5.59 2.72 0.82
CA PHE A 174 5.29 3.44 2.05
C PHE A 174 3.89 3.10 2.57
N ILE A 175 3.76 2.88 3.89
CA ILE A 175 2.48 2.73 4.57
C ILE A 175 2.22 3.96 5.44
N PRO A 176 1.07 4.65 5.29
CA PRO A 176 0.63 5.70 6.20
C PRO A 176 0.58 5.24 7.67
N ALA A 177 1.57 5.68 8.44
CA ALA A 177 1.80 5.28 9.82
C ALA A 177 2.18 6.47 10.70
N ARG A 178 1.86 6.43 11.99
CA ARG A 178 2.16 7.53 12.93
C ARG A 178 2.61 7.01 14.29
N PRO A 179 3.51 7.72 15.00
CA PRO A 179 3.90 7.35 16.35
C PRO A 179 2.74 7.55 17.33
N LEU A 180 2.47 6.53 18.13
CA LEU A 180 1.49 6.53 19.21
C LEU A 180 2.10 5.84 20.44
N GLY A 181 2.51 6.64 21.43
CA GLY A 181 3.19 6.12 22.62
C GLY A 181 4.60 5.61 22.30
N ASP A 182 4.86 4.32 22.58
CA ASP A 182 6.14 3.65 22.30
C ASP A 182 6.17 2.92 20.94
N SER A 183 5.15 3.09 20.10
CA SER A 183 4.93 2.26 18.91
C SER A 183 4.56 3.09 17.68
N MET A 184 4.96 2.65 16.50
CA MET A 184 4.45 3.13 15.21
C MET A 184 3.18 2.37 14.86
N TYR A 185 2.10 3.11 14.58
CA TYR A 185 0.78 2.57 14.32
C TYR A 185 0.32 2.88 12.89
N ALA A 186 -0.16 1.86 12.18
CA ALA A 186 -0.80 2.00 10.87
C ALA A 186 -2.14 1.25 10.85
N SER A 187 -3.04 1.67 9.98
CA SER A 187 -4.30 0.97 9.70
C SER A 187 -4.39 0.75 8.20
N VAL A 188 -4.59 -0.49 7.79
CA VAL A 188 -4.53 -0.95 6.39
C VAL A 188 -5.76 -1.80 6.06
N SER A 189 -6.29 -1.65 4.84
CA SER A 189 -7.40 -2.50 4.34
C SER A 189 -6.93 -3.85 3.83
N GLU A 190 -5.66 -3.97 3.45
CA GLU A 190 -5.02 -5.22 3.03
C GLU A 190 -3.71 -5.40 3.80
N LEU A 191 -3.46 -6.60 4.32
CA LEU A 191 -2.23 -6.87 5.06
C LEU A 191 -1.03 -7.00 4.11
N PRO A 192 0.02 -6.19 4.29
CA PRO A 192 1.29 -6.38 3.59
C PRO A 192 1.95 -7.70 4.00
N GLN A 193 2.49 -8.43 3.02
CA GLN A 193 3.20 -9.69 3.28
C GLN A 193 4.46 -9.51 4.12
N ARG A 194 5.14 -8.35 4.00
CA ARG A 194 6.30 -8.01 4.82
C ARG A 194 6.32 -6.54 5.18
N VAL A 195 6.80 -6.22 6.39
CA VAL A 195 6.90 -4.85 6.90
C VAL A 195 8.17 -4.60 7.71
N ALA A 196 8.67 -3.37 7.66
CA ALA A 196 9.73 -2.89 8.54
C ALA A 196 9.69 -1.38 8.76
N LEU A 197 10.27 -0.94 9.88
CA LEU A 197 10.51 0.47 10.16
C LEU A 197 11.85 0.90 9.58
N PHE A 198 11.84 2.05 8.90
CA PHE A 198 13.04 2.70 8.38
C PHE A 198 13.15 4.11 8.97
N GLN A 199 14.38 4.52 9.28
CA GLN A 199 14.68 5.91 9.62
C GLN A 199 15.14 6.65 8.38
N ALA A 200 14.47 7.74 8.06
CA ALA A 200 14.87 8.64 6.98
C ALA A 200 16.11 9.46 7.34
N ALA A 201 16.99 9.62 6.35
CA ALA A 201 18.11 10.54 6.35
C ALA A 201 17.84 11.72 5.39
N PRO A 202 18.42 12.90 5.61
CA PRO A 202 18.29 14.01 4.69
C PRO A 202 18.80 13.64 3.28
N PRO A 203 18.12 14.04 2.19
CA PRO A 203 18.59 13.79 0.85
C PRO A 203 19.89 14.57 0.58
N SER A 204 20.75 14.00 -0.28
CA SER A 204 22.04 14.60 -0.64
C SER A 204 21.94 15.93 -1.40
N GLN A 205 20.79 16.20 -2.03
CA GLN A 205 20.45 17.46 -2.70
C GLN A 205 18.99 17.82 -2.42
N PRO A 206 18.65 19.11 -2.24
CA PRO A 206 17.26 19.54 -2.16
C PRO A 206 16.55 19.36 -3.50
N ARG A 207 15.24 19.11 -3.48
CA ARG A 207 14.38 19.21 -4.67
C ARG A 207 13.80 20.62 -4.75
N VAL A 208 14.05 21.33 -5.86
CA VAL A 208 13.55 22.67 -6.13
C VAL A 208 12.59 22.62 -7.32
N LEU A 209 11.33 22.96 -7.06
CA LEU A 209 10.29 23.12 -8.08
C LEU A 209 10.04 24.61 -8.31
N VAL A 210 10.09 25.04 -9.57
CA VAL A 210 9.85 26.42 -9.98
C VAL A 210 8.60 26.49 -10.87
N ALA A 211 7.53 27.10 -10.35
CA ALA A 211 6.38 27.45 -11.17
C ALA A 211 6.66 28.75 -11.96
N VAL A 212 6.24 28.79 -13.22
CA VAL A 212 6.41 29.95 -14.11
C VAL A 212 5.05 30.35 -14.67
N ASP A 213 4.57 31.55 -14.36
CA ASP A 213 3.28 32.05 -14.83
C ASP A 213 3.36 32.59 -16.26
N VAL A 214 2.23 32.64 -16.99
CA VAL A 214 2.17 33.07 -18.40
C VAL A 214 2.63 34.51 -18.68
N THR A 215 2.70 35.34 -17.64
CA THR A 215 3.22 36.72 -17.69
C THR A 215 4.73 36.80 -17.43
N GLN A 216 5.37 35.68 -17.10
CA GLN A 216 6.78 35.57 -16.77
C GLN A 216 7.56 34.88 -17.90
N THR A 217 8.88 34.87 -17.77
CA THR A 217 9.78 34.03 -18.57
C THR A 217 10.80 33.47 -17.62
N LEU A 218 11.07 32.17 -17.67
CA LEU A 218 12.07 31.54 -16.79
C LEU A 218 13.46 32.18 -17.00
N PRO A 219 14.08 32.78 -15.98
CA PRO A 219 15.45 33.30 -16.10
C PRO A 219 16.48 32.18 -15.97
N ASP A 220 17.56 32.21 -16.76
CA ASP A 220 18.66 31.22 -16.72
C ASP A 220 19.22 30.99 -15.30
N SER A 221 19.31 32.04 -14.49
CA SER A 221 19.77 31.96 -13.10
C SER A 221 18.86 31.11 -12.22
N VAL A 222 17.54 31.16 -12.44
CA VAL A 222 16.55 30.34 -11.74
C VAL A 222 16.52 28.93 -12.33
N ALA A 223 16.59 28.81 -13.66
CA ALA A 223 16.66 27.55 -14.38
C ALA A 223 17.83 26.68 -13.90
N SER A 224 18.98 27.29 -13.62
CA SER A 224 20.18 26.59 -13.11
C SER A 224 20.05 26.03 -11.69
N LEU A 225 19.00 26.40 -10.94
CA LEU A 225 18.73 25.95 -9.57
C LEU A 225 17.54 24.97 -9.50
N ALA A 226 16.73 24.87 -10.55
CA ALA A 226 15.54 24.03 -10.57
C ALA A 226 15.89 22.56 -10.82
N ASN A 227 15.16 21.65 -10.16
CA ASN A 227 15.08 20.24 -10.55
C ASN A 227 13.80 19.96 -11.34
N ILE A 228 12.76 20.75 -11.11
CA ILE A 228 11.47 20.69 -11.81
C ILE A 228 11.08 22.11 -12.21
N VAL A 229 10.75 22.31 -13.48
CA VAL A 229 10.15 23.54 -14.01
C VAL A 229 8.71 23.26 -14.39
N ALA A 230 7.80 24.03 -13.80
CA ALA A 230 6.36 23.89 -13.97
C ALA A 230 5.79 25.11 -14.71
N PRO A 231 5.84 25.14 -16.06
CA PRO A 231 5.24 26.22 -16.83
C PRO A 231 3.72 26.15 -16.70
N GLY A 232 3.10 27.24 -16.27
CA GLY A 232 1.65 27.39 -16.16
C GLY A 232 1.04 27.96 -17.44
N GLY A 233 -0.29 28.03 -17.47
CA GLY A 233 -1.05 28.68 -18.55
C GLY A 233 -2.04 27.81 -19.30
N LEU A 234 -2.12 26.53 -18.97
CA LEU A 234 -3.16 25.63 -19.45
C LEU A 234 -4.28 25.49 -18.42
N GLN A 235 -5.51 25.56 -18.90
CA GLN A 235 -6.73 25.44 -18.10
C GLN A 235 -7.65 24.35 -18.67
N PRO A 236 -8.44 23.67 -17.82
CA PRO A 236 -9.46 22.75 -18.27
C PRO A 236 -10.62 23.49 -18.96
N THR A 237 -11.35 22.80 -19.82
CA THR A 237 -12.65 23.23 -20.38
C THR A 237 -13.75 22.23 -20.01
N LEU A 238 -15.02 22.66 -20.02
CA LEU A 238 -16.17 21.83 -19.55
C LEU A 238 -16.37 20.49 -20.30
N ASP A 239 -15.84 20.36 -21.51
CA ASP A 239 -15.80 19.13 -22.31
C ASP A 239 -14.59 18.21 -21.99
N GLY A 240 -13.76 18.60 -21.02
CA GLY A 240 -12.57 17.89 -20.56
C GLY A 240 -11.29 18.25 -21.32
N ASN A 241 -11.34 19.08 -22.35
CA ASN A 241 -10.14 19.49 -23.08
C ASN A 241 -9.27 20.48 -22.29
N LEU A 242 -8.13 20.86 -22.87
CA LEU A 242 -7.23 21.89 -22.37
C LEU A 242 -7.21 23.10 -23.31
N THR A 243 -7.16 24.30 -22.74
CA THR A 243 -7.03 25.57 -23.47
C THR A 243 -5.92 26.44 -22.88
N GLY A 244 -5.46 27.44 -23.63
CA GLY A 244 -4.40 28.37 -23.23
C GLY A 244 -3.06 28.10 -23.91
N SER A 245 -1.96 28.51 -23.28
CA SER A 245 -0.59 28.33 -23.77
C SER A 245 0.38 28.42 -22.61
N LEU A 246 1.47 27.65 -22.67
CA LEU A 246 2.46 27.57 -21.59
C LEU A 246 3.35 28.81 -21.52
N ALA A 247 3.78 29.14 -20.30
CA ALA A 247 4.77 30.17 -20.03
C ALA A 247 6.12 29.85 -20.73
N PRO A 248 6.79 30.85 -21.34
CA PRO A 248 8.03 30.65 -22.08
C PRO A 248 9.29 30.55 -21.19
N GLY A 249 10.40 30.10 -21.79
CA GLY A 249 11.74 30.16 -21.21
C GLY A 249 12.29 28.83 -20.69
N PHE A 250 11.51 27.74 -20.73
CA PHE A 250 12.02 26.40 -20.47
C PHE A 250 12.64 25.75 -21.72
N ASP A 251 13.58 24.84 -21.53
CA ASP A 251 14.16 23.97 -22.56
C ASP A 251 13.91 22.50 -22.19
N LEU A 252 13.34 21.74 -23.13
CA LEU A 252 13.05 20.30 -22.98
C LEU A 252 14.32 19.43 -22.95
N ASN A 253 15.50 20.01 -23.21
CA ASN A 253 16.79 19.32 -23.21
C ASN A 253 17.67 19.71 -22.00
N ALA A 254 17.13 20.48 -21.05
CA ALA A 254 17.84 20.91 -19.86
C ALA A 254 17.98 19.77 -18.83
N GLY A 255 18.76 20.03 -17.77
CA GLY A 255 18.95 19.08 -16.66
C GLY A 255 17.82 19.05 -15.62
N TYR A 256 16.70 19.71 -15.89
CA TYR A 256 15.51 19.74 -15.04
C TYR A 256 14.34 19.07 -15.76
N LEU A 257 13.40 18.54 -14.97
CA LEU A 257 12.14 17.98 -15.48
C LEU A 257 11.21 19.12 -15.90
N VAL A 258 10.58 19.03 -17.07
CA VAL A 258 9.54 19.96 -17.50
C VAL A 258 8.17 19.31 -17.26
N MET A 259 7.42 19.84 -16.30
CA MET A 259 6.11 19.33 -15.90
C MET A 259 5.06 20.45 -15.93
N PRO A 260 4.37 20.68 -17.07
CA PRO A 260 3.33 21.71 -17.17
C PRO A 260 2.31 21.66 -16.03
N VAL A 261 1.97 22.82 -15.47
CA VAL A 261 0.98 22.91 -14.40
C VAL A 261 -0.38 23.35 -14.96
N ILE A 262 -1.37 22.47 -14.79
CA ILE A 262 -2.75 22.68 -15.24
C ILE A 262 -3.54 23.28 -14.09
N ARG A 263 -4.18 24.43 -14.33
CA ARG A 263 -4.81 25.25 -13.30
C ARG A 263 -6.24 25.59 -13.64
N ASN A 264 -7.08 25.70 -12.61
CA ASN A 264 -8.40 26.29 -12.76
C ASN A 264 -8.41 27.82 -12.62
N PHE A 265 -7.28 28.49 -12.88
CA PHE A 265 -7.14 29.94 -12.78
C PHE A 265 -5.98 30.46 -13.65
N ILE A 266 -6.02 31.77 -13.95
CA ILE A 266 -4.88 32.55 -14.46
C ILE A 266 -4.41 33.53 -13.38
N ASP A 267 -5.33 34.30 -12.79
CA ASP A 267 -5.10 35.03 -11.53
C ASP A 267 -5.54 34.13 -10.37
N PRO A 268 -4.67 33.77 -9.40
CA PRO A 268 -5.06 32.97 -8.23
C PRO A 268 -6.13 33.62 -7.34
N ARG A 269 -6.50 34.89 -7.57
CA ARG A 269 -7.65 35.57 -6.93
C ARG A 269 -8.99 35.28 -7.60
N ALA A 270 -9.01 34.66 -8.78
CA ALA A 270 -10.20 34.40 -9.59
C ALA A 270 -10.19 32.96 -10.12
N LEU A 271 -10.74 32.05 -9.33
CA LEU A 271 -10.79 30.61 -9.62
C LEU A 271 -12.04 30.25 -10.44
N ASP A 272 -11.86 29.40 -11.46
CA ASP A 272 -12.92 28.68 -12.16
C ASP A 272 -13.13 27.29 -11.54
N THR A 273 -13.68 27.27 -10.33
CA THR A 273 -14.13 26.03 -9.68
C THR A 273 -15.30 25.39 -10.41
N GLN A 274 -16.10 26.15 -11.15
CA GLN A 274 -17.28 25.62 -11.86
C GLN A 274 -16.89 24.63 -12.96
N THR A 275 -15.85 24.93 -13.75
CA THR A 275 -15.37 24.00 -14.79
C THR A 275 -14.83 22.70 -14.18
N VAL A 276 -14.00 22.78 -13.13
CA VAL A 276 -13.48 21.58 -12.44
C VAL A 276 -14.61 20.73 -11.86
N VAL A 277 -15.54 21.35 -11.14
CA VAL A 277 -16.70 20.66 -10.55
C VAL A 277 -17.60 20.07 -11.65
N GLY A 278 -17.73 20.73 -12.80
CA GLY A 278 -18.45 20.20 -13.97
C GLY A 278 -17.82 18.93 -14.54
N ILE A 279 -16.49 18.86 -14.60
CA ILE A 279 -15.75 17.67 -15.01
C ILE A 279 -15.88 16.55 -13.95
N LEU A 280 -15.62 16.86 -12.68
CA LEU A 280 -15.61 15.86 -11.59
C LEU A 280 -16.98 15.20 -11.35
N ASN A 281 -18.09 15.91 -11.59
CA ASN A 281 -19.43 15.32 -11.48
C ASN A 281 -19.81 14.37 -12.65
N ASN A 282 -18.96 14.20 -13.66
CA ASN A 282 -19.27 13.37 -14.83
C ASN A 282 -18.10 12.41 -15.15
N ARG A 283 -18.30 11.11 -14.91
CA ARG A 283 -17.30 10.07 -15.17
C ARG A 283 -16.74 10.06 -16.60
N ALA A 284 -17.56 10.40 -17.61
CA ALA A 284 -17.09 10.49 -18.99
C ALA A 284 -16.20 11.74 -19.20
N ALA A 285 -16.51 12.85 -18.52
CA ALA A 285 -15.67 14.05 -18.53
C ALA A 285 -14.36 13.83 -17.77
N ILE A 286 -14.38 13.15 -16.60
CA ILE A 286 -13.16 12.71 -15.90
C ILE A 286 -12.24 11.93 -16.84
N GLN A 287 -12.77 10.96 -17.58
CA GLN A 287 -11.98 10.13 -18.49
C GLN A 287 -11.48 10.90 -19.72
N ALA A 288 -12.33 11.75 -20.32
CA ALA A 288 -11.91 12.64 -21.40
C ALA A 288 -10.78 13.58 -20.94
N HIS A 289 -10.91 14.12 -19.74
CA HIS A 289 -9.94 15.06 -19.17
C HIS A 289 -8.62 14.40 -18.78
N ALA A 290 -8.65 13.25 -18.11
CA ALA A 290 -7.45 12.46 -17.83
C ALA A 290 -6.72 12.06 -19.13
N ASN A 291 -7.44 11.74 -20.20
CA ASN A 291 -6.86 11.50 -21.52
C ASN A 291 -6.23 12.76 -22.14
N ALA A 292 -6.88 13.93 -22.07
CA ALA A 292 -6.35 15.18 -22.61
C ALA A 292 -5.06 15.60 -21.87
N VAL A 293 -5.05 15.50 -20.54
CA VAL A 293 -3.90 15.80 -19.69
C VAL A 293 -2.75 14.81 -19.91
N ALA A 294 -3.02 13.51 -20.02
CA ALA A 294 -1.99 12.52 -20.34
C ALA A 294 -1.43 12.69 -21.76
N SER A 295 -2.27 13.07 -22.73
CA SER A 295 -1.84 13.37 -24.11
C SER A 295 -0.95 14.61 -24.18
N LEU A 296 -1.19 15.60 -23.32
CA LEU A 296 -0.26 16.73 -23.15
C LEU A 296 1.09 16.22 -22.63
N ALA A 297 1.14 15.48 -21.52
CA ALA A 297 2.41 15.00 -20.96
C ALA A 297 3.23 14.21 -22.01
N ALA A 298 2.58 13.30 -22.73
CA ALA A 298 3.19 12.55 -23.83
C ALA A 298 3.67 13.39 -25.03
N SER A 299 3.38 14.69 -25.09
CA SER A 299 3.76 15.59 -26.19
C SER A 299 5.19 16.18 -26.08
N SER A 300 6.07 15.54 -25.30
CA SER A 300 7.48 15.86 -24.99
C SER A 300 7.75 16.49 -23.60
N TYR A 301 6.89 16.25 -22.61
CA TYR A 301 7.13 16.67 -21.21
C TYR A 301 7.44 15.46 -20.33
N ASP A 302 8.21 15.67 -19.27
CA ASP A 302 8.56 14.61 -18.31
C ASP A 302 7.39 14.21 -17.41
N GLY A 303 6.36 15.06 -17.34
CA GLY A 303 5.18 14.82 -16.53
C GLY A 303 4.18 15.97 -16.59
N VAL A 304 3.31 16.06 -15.58
CA VAL A 304 2.29 17.09 -15.46
C VAL A 304 1.97 17.36 -13.99
N ILE A 305 1.53 18.57 -13.65
CA ILE A 305 1.12 18.94 -12.30
C ILE A 305 -0.33 19.43 -12.32
N ILE A 306 -1.15 18.94 -11.39
CA ILE A 306 -2.53 19.41 -11.17
C ILE A 306 -2.56 20.42 -10.02
N ASP A 307 -3.04 21.63 -10.30
CA ASP A 307 -3.20 22.73 -9.33
C ASP A 307 -4.64 23.27 -9.44
N TYR A 308 -5.60 22.42 -9.04
CA TYR A 308 -7.01 22.76 -8.97
C TYR A 308 -7.37 23.17 -7.55
N ARG A 309 -7.73 24.44 -7.38
CA ARG A 309 -7.97 25.08 -6.09
C ARG A 309 -9.46 25.23 -5.80
N ASP A 310 -9.78 25.31 -4.52
CA ASP A 310 -11.15 25.42 -3.97
C ASP A 310 -12.13 24.36 -4.50
N VAL A 311 -11.62 23.16 -4.80
CA VAL A 311 -12.46 21.98 -5.07
C VAL A 311 -13.31 21.69 -3.81
N PRO A 312 -14.66 21.66 -3.90
CA PRO A 312 -15.53 21.43 -2.75
C PRO A 312 -15.31 20.04 -2.14
N ALA A 313 -15.40 19.92 -0.81
CA ALA A 313 -15.10 18.69 -0.08
C ALA A 313 -15.96 17.49 -0.53
N GLU A 314 -17.18 17.74 -1.01
CA GLU A 314 -18.09 16.73 -1.58
C GLU A 314 -17.55 16.08 -2.86
N GLN A 315 -16.50 16.64 -3.47
CA GLN A 315 -15.84 16.09 -4.66
C GLN A 315 -14.60 15.24 -4.32
N ARG A 316 -14.32 14.95 -3.04
CA ARG A 316 -13.13 14.19 -2.60
C ARG A 316 -12.91 12.89 -3.39
N ASP A 317 -13.95 12.07 -3.49
CA ASP A 317 -13.89 10.78 -4.18
C ASP A 317 -13.72 10.96 -5.69
N ASN A 318 -14.39 11.95 -6.29
CA ASN A 318 -14.31 12.25 -7.71
C ASN A 318 -12.93 12.81 -8.12
N PHE A 319 -12.34 13.69 -7.30
CA PHE A 319 -10.99 14.21 -7.49
C PHE A 319 -9.96 13.09 -7.36
N THR A 320 -10.10 12.24 -6.34
CA THR A 320 -9.28 11.03 -6.17
C THR A 320 -9.42 10.10 -7.39
N GLN A 321 -10.63 9.86 -7.89
CA GLN A 321 -10.87 9.07 -9.10
C GLN A 321 -10.18 9.68 -10.32
N PHE A 322 -10.27 11.00 -10.52
CA PHE A 322 -9.58 11.69 -11.61
C PHE A 322 -8.05 11.49 -11.53
N MET A 323 -7.46 11.63 -10.34
CA MET A 323 -6.02 11.45 -10.15
C MET A 323 -5.59 9.99 -10.37
N ARG A 324 -6.38 8.99 -9.95
CA ARG A 324 -6.13 7.57 -10.27
C ARG A 324 -6.26 7.27 -11.78
N GLU A 325 -7.28 7.82 -12.45
CA GLU A 325 -7.47 7.71 -13.90
C GLU A 325 -6.33 8.37 -14.70
N LEU A 326 -5.76 9.47 -14.20
CA LEU A 326 -4.62 10.15 -14.80
C LEU A 326 -3.31 9.39 -14.57
N HIS A 327 -3.04 8.94 -13.35
CA HIS A 327 -1.88 8.10 -13.02
C HIS A 327 -1.80 6.86 -13.92
N ASN A 328 -2.90 6.11 -14.03
CA ASN A 328 -2.96 4.92 -14.88
C ASN A 328 -2.65 5.18 -16.36
N ARG A 329 -2.82 6.43 -16.84
CA ARG A 329 -2.51 6.82 -18.23
C ARG A 329 -1.04 7.21 -18.37
N LEU A 330 -0.51 7.98 -17.42
CA LEU A 330 0.89 8.42 -17.38
C LEU A 330 1.87 7.26 -17.10
N ALA A 331 1.46 6.27 -16.31
CA ALA A 331 2.26 5.07 -16.04
C ALA A 331 2.63 4.29 -17.32
N ASN A 332 1.77 4.30 -18.35
CA ASN A 332 2.06 3.66 -19.64
C ASN A 332 3.12 4.41 -20.47
N THR A 333 3.39 5.69 -20.17
CA THR A 333 4.39 6.51 -20.86
C THR A 333 5.63 6.78 -20.01
N GLY A 334 5.65 6.34 -18.75
CA GLY A 334 6.71 6.66 -17.78
C GLY A 334 6.72 8.13 -17.35
N SER A 335 5.64 8.86 -17.58
CA SER A 335 5.53 10.29 -17.27
C SER A 335 5.14 10.50 -15.81
N GLN A 336 5.69 11.54 -15.18
CA GLN A 336 5.46 11.84 -13.77
C GLN A 336 4.15 12.60 -13.52
N LEU A 337 3.56 12.40 -12.34
CA LEU A 337 2.36 13.09 -11.87
C LEU A 337 2.64 13.88 -10.60
N GLY A 338 2.46 15.20 -10.66
CA GLY A 338 2.45 16.09 -9.51
C GLY A 338 1.05 16.56 -9.14
N VAL A 339 0.85 16.90 -7.87
CA VAL A 339 -0.34 17.62 -7.40
C VAL A 339 0.06 18.75 -6.45
N ILE A 340 -0.65 19.88 -6.51
CA ILE A 340 -0.59 20.96 -5.52
C ILE A 340 -1.86 20.88 -4.68
N VAL A 341 -1.69 20.78 -3.35
CA VAL A 341 -2.79 20.70 -2.37
C VAL A 341 -2.65 21.85 -1.37
N PRO A 342 -3.75 22.43 -0.86
CA PRO A 342 -3.66 23.40 0.23
C PRO A 342 -3.12 22.74 1.50
N ALA A 343 -2.40 23.49 2.32
CA ALA A 343 -2.06 23.07 3.68
C ALA A 343 -3.32 22.66 4.46
N ALA A 344 -3.30 21.46 5.07
CA ALA A 344 -4.41 20.96 5.86
C ALA A 344 -4.65 21.84 7.09
N GLN A 345 -5.91 21.96 7.52
CA GLN A 345 -6.29 22.78 8.67
C GLN A 345 -6.48 21.89 9.90
N ASN A 346 -5.97 22.28 11.06
CA ASN A 346 -6.30 21.58 12.30
C ASN A 346 -7.62 22.13 12.87
N ILE A 347 -8.65 21.29 12.91
CA ILE A 347 -9.98 21.60 13.45
C ILE A 347 -10.25 20.62 14.59
N ASP A 348 -10.42 21.13 15.81
CA ASP A 348 -10.66 20.35 17.03
C ASP A 348 -9.69 19.16 17.27
N GLY A 349 -8.44 19.30 16.81
CA GLY A 349 -7.39 18.28 16.91
C GLY A 349 -7.26 17.35 15.71
N ALA A 350 -8.23 17.33 14.79
CA ALA A 350 -8.17 16.59 13.53
C ALA A 350 -7.56 17.45 12.40
N TRP A 351 -6.83 16.82 11.48
CA TRP A 351 -6.27 17.50 10.30
C TRP A 351 -7.20 17.30 9.10
N GLU A 352 -7.84 18.40 8.70
CA GLU A 352 -8.82 18.44 7.62
C GLU A 352 -8.18 18.80 6.28
N THR A 353 -8.45 17.95 5.28
CA THR A 353 -7.88 18.02 3.93
C THR A 353 -8.90 18.34 2.85
N GLY A 354 -10.19 18.46 3.19
CA GLY A 354 -11.26 18.77 2.24
C GLY A 354 -11.34 17.76 1.09
N ALA A 355 -11.33 18.26 -0.16
CA ALA A 355 -11.41 17.45 -1.37
C ALA A 355 -10.14 16.63 -1.70
N TYR A 356 -9.03 16.89 -1.02
CA TYR A 356 -7.74 16.29 -1.37
C TYR A 356 -7.48 15.12 -0.43
N ASP A 357 -7.71 13.88 -0.87
CA ASP A 357 -7.39 12.72 -0.05
C ASP A 357 -5.88 12.48 -0.04
N TRP A 358 -5.18 12.96 0.99
CA TRP A 358 -3.71 12.94 1.00
C TRP A 358 -3.14 11.52 0.88
N ARG A 359 -3.76 10.49 1.50
CA ARG A 359 -3.32 9.09 1.36
C ARG A 359 -3.51 8.61 -0.07
N ALA A 360 -4.73 8.68 -0.58
CA ALA A 360 -5.07 8.15 -1.90
C ALA A 360 -4.40 8.92 -3.05
N LEU A 361 -4.09 10.21 -2.85
CA LEU A 361 -3.24 10.99 -3.75
C LEU A 361 -1.77 10.59 -3.61
N GLY A 362 -1.27 10.43 -2.38
CA GLY A 362 0.11 10.03 -2.08
C GLY A 362 0.50 8.67 -2.65
N GLU A 363 -0.45 7.76 -2.83
CA GLU A 363 -0.28 6.50 -3.57
C GLU A 363 0.09 6.75 -5.05
N VAL A 364 -0.59 7.70 -5.72
CA VAL A 364 -0.59 7.82 -7.19
C VAL A 364 0.22 8.98 -7.77
N VAL A 365 0.71 9.90 -6.94
CA VAL A 365 1.60 10.99 -7.39
C VAL A 365 3.07 10.68 -7.14
N ASP A 366 3.95 11.24 -7.96
CA ASP A 366 5.40 11.30 -7.71
C ASP A 366 5.75 12.47 -6.78
N PHE A 367 5.00 13.58 -6.90
CA PHE A 367 5.19 14.78 -6.09
C PHE A 367 3.86 15.33 -5.56
N MET A 368 3.83 15.69 -4.27
CA MET A 368 2.75 16.43 -3.64
C MET A 368 3.30 17.71 -3.02
N THR A 369 2.91 18.86 -3.59
CA THR A 369 3.30 20.18 -3.08
C THR A 369 2.22 20.67 -2.12
N ILE A 370 2.57 20.79 -0.83
CA ILE A 370 1.72 21.40 0.19
C ILE A 370 1.86 22.92 0.06
N GLN A 371 0.84 23.59 -0.50
CA GLN A 371 0.80 25.03 -0.66
C GLN A 371 0.41 25.70 0.66
N PHE A 372 1.37 26.39 1.28
CA PHE A 372 1.12 27.23 2.45
C PHE A 372 0.53 28.59 2.06
N GLY A 373 -0.17 29.21 3.01
CA GLY A 373 -0.67 30.58 2.89
C GLY A 373 0.44 31.63 3.02
N PRO A 374 0.13 32.92 2.76
CA PRO A 374 1.11 34.01 2.76
C PRO A 374 1.53 34.52 4.16
N ASP A 375 0.92 34.01 5.24
CA ASP A 375 1.26 34.39 6.62
C ASP A 375 2.61 33.76 7.06
N PRO A 376 3.67 34.56 7.28
CA PRO A 376 4.96 34.05 7.73
C PRO A 376 4.93 33.50 9.16
N SER A 377 3.92 33.84 9.98
CA SER A 377 3.79 33.35 11.35
C SER A 377 3.53 31.84 11.43
N ALA A 378 3.01 31.25 10.35
CA ALA A 378 2.85 29.81 10.17
C ALA A 378 4.16 29.02 10.31
N PHE A 379 5.30 29.66 9.97
CA PHE A 379 6.65 29.07 9.94
C PHE A 379 7.50 29.41 11.17
N VAL A 380 6.91 29.96 12.25
CA VAL A 380 7.61 30.09 13.53
C VAL A 380 7.96 28.67 14.04
N PRO A 381 9.24 28.34 14.34
CA PRO A 381 9.61 26.99 14.76
C PRO A 381 9.03 26.58 16.13
N GLY A 382 8.76 25.28 16.28
CA GLY A 382 8.35 24.63 17.52
C GLY A 382 7.34 23.52 17.28
N GLU A 383 7.42 22.42 18.03
CA GLU A 383 6.67 21.17 17.77
C GLU A 383 5.15 21.31 17.65
N THR A 384 4.55 22.33 18.29
CA THR A 384 3.11 22.63 18.26
C THR A 384 2.73 23.80 17.34
N ARG A 385 3.70 24.33 16.58
CA ARG A 385 3.50 25.39 15.60
C ARG A 385 2.98 24.81 14.30
N PHE A 386 2.26 25.64 13.54
CA PHE A 386 1.46 25.16 12.41
C PHE A 386 2.27 24.37 11.39
N ALA A 387 3.37 24.92 10.86
CA ALA A 387 4.20 24.21 9.86
C ALA A 387 4.80 22.91 10.42
N ASP A 388 5.46 22.95 11.58
CA ASP A 388 6.12 21.77 12.19
C ASP A 388 5.10 20.66 12.52
N ALA A 389 3.95 21.02 13.10
CA ALA A 389 2.89 20.08 13.45
C ALA A 389 2.19 19.51 12.20
N LEU A 390 1.95 20.34 11.18
CA LEU A 390 1.38 19.91 9.90
C LEU A 390 2.34 18.94 9.20
N LEU A 391 3.63 19.26 9.12
CA LEU A 391 4.62 18.43 8.44
C LEU A 391 4.87 17.10 9.17
N ARG A 392 4.92 17.11 10.52
CA ARG A 392 4.97 15.87 11.32
C ARG A 392 3.77 14.96 11.03
N TRP A 393 2.57 15.53 10.90
CA TRP A 393 1.39 14.76 10.54
C TRP A 393 1.44 14.31 9.07
N ALA A 394 1.84 15.18 8.15
CA ALA A 394 1.90 14.93 6.71
C ALA A 394 2.74 13.69 6.35
N VAL A 395 3.91 13.52 6.98
CA VAL A 395 4.79 12.36 6.74
C VAL A 395 4.20 11.03 7.23
N GLY A 396 3.15 11.05 8.05
CA GLY A 396 2.36 9.88 8.43
C GLY A 396 1.16 9.59 7.52
N GLU A 397 0.94 10.43 6.51
CA GLU A 397 -0.14 10.30 5.53
C GLU A 397 0.41 10.07 4.11
N VAL A 398 1.58 10.65 3.79
CA VAL A 398 2.25 10.60 2.48
C VAL A 398 3.75 10.41 2.69
N SER A 399 4.39 9.56 1.88
CA SER A 399 5.85 9.38 1.89
C SER A 399 6.57 10.72 1.78
N ARG A 400 7.47 10.98 2.73
CA ARG A 400 8.26 12.22 2.81
C ARG A 400 9.08 12.53 1.55
N ASP A 401 9.48 11.50 0.79
CA ASP A 401 10.25 11.66 -0.46
C ASP A 401 9.44 12.30 -1.60
N LYS A 402 8.10 12.25 -1.50
CA LYS A 402 7.14 12.85 -2.44
C LYS A 402 6.73 14.26 -2.04
N LEU A 403 6.93 14.65 -0.77
CA LEU A 403 6.42 15.92 -0.24
C LEU A 403 7.33 17.11 -0.60
N LEU A 404 6.71 18.17 -1.11
CA LEU A 404 7.34 19.47 -1.36
C LEU A 404 6.59 20.58 -0.59
N ILE A 405 7.30 21.62 -0.16
CA ILE A 405 6.71 22.78 0.53
C ILE A 405 6.55 23.91 -0.48
N GLY A 406 5.30 24.26 -0.79
CA GLY A 406 4.96 25.39 -1.65
C GLY A 406 4.87 26.68 -0.83
N LEU A 407 5.76 27.64 -1.10
CA LEU A 407 5.80 28.95 -0.47
C LEU A 407 6.18 30.04 -1.49
N SER A 408 5.81 31.29 -1.20
CA SER A 408 6.22 32.44 -2.02
C SER A 408 7.57 32.97 -1.54
N SER A 409 8.46 33.33 -2.48
CA SER A 409 9.70 34.05 -2.18
C SER A 409 9.52 35.57 -2.07
N LEU A 410 8.30 36.07 -2.29
CA LEU A 410 7.96 37.48 -2.09
C LEU A 410 7.89 37.80 -0.59
N SER A 411 8.22 39.04 -0.24
CA SER A 411 7.89 39.55 1.10
C SER A 411 6.38 39.72 1.24
N THR A 412 5.86 39.72 2.47
CA THR A 412 4.43 39.88 2.73
C THR A 412 4.18 41.16 3.54
N ARG A 413 3.25 42.00 3.06
CA ARG A 413 2.70 43.12 3.83
C ARG A 413 1.44 42.66 4.56
N GLN A 414 1.39 42.88 5.88
CA GLN A 414 0.20 42.64 6.69
C GLN A 414 -0.59 43.95 6.88
N ILE A 415 -1.91 43.90 6.62
CA ILE A 415 -2.85 44.99 6.92
C ILE A 415 -4.04 44.38 7.68
N GLY A 416 -4.09 44.57 8.99
CA GLY A 416 -5.08 43.89 9.84
C GLY A 416 -4.83 42.38 9.87
N SER A 417 -5.83 41.59 9.48
CA SER A 417 -5.73 40.13 9.27
C SER A 417 -5.09 39.75 7.93
N ASP A 418 -5.01 40.68 6.99
CA ASP A 418 -4.82 40.34 5.58
C ASP A 418 -3.35 40.41 5.20
N PHE A 419 -2.88 39.36 4.54
CA PHE A 419 -1.49 39.17 4.13
C PHE A 419 -1.39 39.24 2.60
N THR A 420 -0.73 40.27 2.07
CA THR A 420 -0.56 40.49 0.63
C THR A 420 0.91 40.39 0.23
N PRO A 421 1.28 39.58 -0.77
CA PRO A 421 2.64 39.56 -1.31
C PRO A 421 3.02 40.92 -1.91
N ILE A 422 4.26 41.36 -1.66
CA ILE A 422 4.86 42.59 -2.21
C ILE A 422 6.16 42.25 -2.96
N GLY A 423 6.43 43.01 -4.01
CA GLY A 423 7.64 42.85 -4.82
C GLY A 423 8.92 43.26 -4.08
N TYR A 424 10.08 42.99 -4.67
CA TYR A 424 11.36 43.49 -4.14
C TYR A 424 11.49 45.02 -4.28
N ASP A 425 10.84 45.59 -5.29
CA ASP A 425 10.89 47.02 -5.63
C ASP A 425 9.79 47.87 -4.94
N GLU A 426 9.01 47.29 -4.01
CA GLU A 426 7.87 47.93 -3.29
C GLU A 426 8.03 47.96 -1.76
#